data_AF-A0A521MDT9-F1
#
_entry.id   AF-A0A521MDT9-F1
#
_cell.length_a   1.000
_cell.length_b   1.000
_cell.length_c   1.000
_cell.angle_alpha   90.00
_cell.angle_beta   90.00
_cell.angle_gamma   90.00
#
_symmetry.space_group_name_H-M   'P 1'
#
loop_
_entity.id
_entity.type
_entity.pdbx_description
1 polymer ?
#
loop_
_entity_poly.entity_id
_entity_poly.type
_entity_poly.pdbx_seq_one_letter_code
_entity_poly.pdbx_strand_id
1 'polypeptide(L)'
;MSDDLAEGNLFVELQVASWPPAVSQTLLRKRDGRQGLTIRAKASGRLRVELQREGYASLVVRTLHLRLRAPGLLRLTVAWRGDEAVVAAGGQIIGTSSDFAPEGFVSPEIVQETAAPVDHAGNERARTQRRQNAELLLQRLGADEAQGREWFAATALSGQVLADLVEMVREGRRHHLPGLAAELSHLLARGEPLLQWCAALVDAPLIIYAPTAPPAPDGTVGALIASAFDIASERGGRHELAVDLDVWLRHEQPWQGGRTVSIETLLVGISEALALPRADRPLSDEDRAIRAALSESGSTLEALCGFASAVSGLTRAVATAATPTQKS
;
A
#
# COMPACT_ATOMS: atom_id res chain seq x y z
N MET A 1 -38.08 12.53 -31.06
CA MET A 1 -37.65 11.13 -30.85
C MET A 1 -36.70 11.17 -29.66
N SER A 2 -36.97 10.38 -28.63
CA SER A 2 -36.06 10.23 -27.49
C SER A 2 -34.73 9.71 -28.02
N ASP A 3 -33.62 10.37 -27.69
CA ASP A 3 -32.29 9.88 -28.06
C ASP A 3 -31.91 8.78 -27.06
N ASP A 4 -32.38 7.56 -27.34
CA ASP A 4 -32.19 6.41 -26.45
C ASP A 4 -30.70 6.01 -26.28
N LEU A 5 -29.77 6.69 -26.98
CA LEU A 5 -28.32 6.53 -26.81
C LEU A 5 -27.71 7.58 -25.88
N ALA A 6 -28.45 8.65 -25.55
CA ALA A 6 -28.00 9.70 -24.64
C ALA A 6 -27.76 9.17 -23.22
N GLU A 7 -28.56 8.22 -22.76
CA GLU A 7 -28.46 7.62 -21.44
C GLU A 7 -28.63 6.10 -21.53
N GLY A 8 -27.89 5.36 -20.70
CA GLY A 8 -28.04 3.92 -20.64
C GLY A 8 -27.17 3.26 -19.59
N ASN A 9 -27.38 1.96 -19.42
CA ASN A 9 -26.62 1.12 -18.51
C ASN A 9 -26.42 -0.27 -19.13
N LEU A 10 -25.21 -0.81 -19.03
CA LEU A 10 -24.84 -2.11 -19.54
C LEU A 10 -24.14 -2.94 -18.46
N PHE A 11 -24.73 -4.09 -18.16
CA PHE A 11 -24.14 -5.09 -17.26
C PHE A 11 -23.32 -6.11 -18.05
N VAL A 12 -22.10 -6.37 -17.59
CA VAL A 12 -21.14 -7.28 -18.21
C VAL A 12 -20.62 -8.26 -17.18
N GLU A 13 -20.60 -9.54 -17.53
CA GLU A 13 -19.86 -10.56 -16.81
C GLU A 13 -18.67 -11.00 -17.65
N LEU A 14 -17.46 -10.86 -17.09
CA LEU A 14 -16.21 -11.23 -17.75
C LEU A 14 -15.59 -12.41 -17.01
N GLN A 15 -15.39 -13.53 -17.69
CA GLN A 15 -14.60 -14.62 -17.14
C GLN A 15 -13.11 -14.26 -17.26
N VAL A 16 -12.44 -14.13 -16.14
CA VAL A 16 -11.03 -13.72 -16.06
C VAL A 16 -10.21 -14.87 -15.48
N ALA A 17 -9.36 -15.48 -16.31
CA ALA A 17 -8.53 -16.61 -15.92
C ALA A 17 -7.38 -16.21 -14.98
N SER A 18 -6.88 -14.98 -15.08
CA SER A 18 -5.85 -14.43 -14.20
C SER A 18 -5.94 -12.91 -14.15
N TRP A 19 -5.66 -12.33 -12.99
CA TRP A 19 -5.69 -10.88 -12.80
C TRP A 19 -4.54 -10.40 -11.90
N PRO A 20 -3.84 -9.32 -12.27
CA PRO A 20 -3.90 -8.66 -13.57
C PRO A 20 -3.38 -9.57 -14.69
N PRO A 21 -3.78 -9.35 -15.95
CA PRO A 21 -3.27 -10.14 -17.06
C PRO A 21 -1.78 -9.84 -17.31
N ALA A 22 -0.99 -10.83 -17.73
CA ALA A 22 0.44 -10.65 -17.99
C ALA A 22 0.73 -9.61 -19.11
N VAL A 23 -0.20 -9.46 -20.06
CA VAL A 23 -0.16 -8.47 -21.12
C VAL A 23 -1.52 -7.79 -21.25
N SER A 24 -1.56 -6.63 -21.90
CA SER A 24 -2.85 -5.97 -22.16
C SER A 24 -3.75 -6.87 -23.01
N GLN A 25 -4.93 -7.21 -22.50
CA GLN A 25 -5.88 -8.11 -23.15
C GLN A 25 -7.22 -7.41 -23.37
N THR A 26 -7.86 -7.67 -24.51
CA THR A 26 -9.26 -7.28 -24.73
C THR A 26 -10.15 -8.35 -24.11
N LEU A 27 -10.88 -8.01 -23.05
CA LEU A 27 -11.80 -8.92 -22.35
C LEU A 27 -13.16 -8.98 -23.04
N LEU A 28 -13.62 -7.84 -23.54
CA LEU A 28 -14.88 -7.74 -24.27
C LEU A 28 -14.72 -6.78 -25.44
N ARG A 29 -15.30 -7.16 -26.57
CA ARG A 29 -15.56 -6.27 -27.70
C ARG A 29 -16.92 -6.61 -28.28
N LYS A 30 -17.91 -5.77 -28.01
CA LYS A 30 -19.29 -5.90 -28.54
C LYS A 30 -19.60 -4.67 -29.38
N ARG A 31 -20.23 -4.85 -30.54
CA ARG A 31 -20.71 -3.77 -31.42
C ARG A 31 -22.04 -4.18 -32.05
N ASP A 32 -23.01 -3.27 -32.09
CA ASP A 32 -24.34 -3.51 -32.66
C ASP A 32 -24.77 -2.39 -33.62
N GLY A 33 -23.86 -1.92 -34.49
CA GLY A 33 -24.15 -0.92 -35.51
C GLY A 33 -24.35 0.51 -34.96
N ARG A 34 -25.08 0.65 -33.85
CA ARG A 34 -25.41 1.92 -33.19
C ARG A 34 -24.62 2.16 -31.91
N GLN A 35 -24.19 1.09 -31.22
CA GLN A 35 -23.33 1.19 -30.05
C GLN A 35 -22.19 0.17 -30.07
N GLY A 36 -21.15 0.43 -29.29
CA GLY A 36 -19.99 -0.44 -29.17
C GLY A 36 -19.33 -0.31 -27.81
N LEU A 37 -19.04 -1.43 -27.18
CA LEU A 37 -18.34 -1.50 -25.90
C LEU A 37 -17.06 -2.31 -26.07
N THR A 38 -15.94 -1.70 -25.71
CA THR A 38 -14.63 -2.38 -25.64
C THR A 38 -14.09 -2.28 -24.24
N ILE A 39 -13.81 -3.42 -23.61
CA ILE A 39 -13.20 -3.50 -22.29
C ILE A 39 -11.82 -4.14 -22.45
N ARG A 40 -10.77 -3.38 -22.12
CA ARG A 40 -9.39 -3.86 -22.14
C ARG A 40 -8.83 -3.89 -20.73
N ALA A 41 -8.35 -5.05 -20.33
CA ALA A 41 -7.54 -5.20 -19.14
C ALA A 41 -6.08 -4.84 -19.44
N LYS A 42 -5.48 -4.05 -18.57
CA LYS A 42 -4.06 -3.67 -18.64
C LYS A 42 -3.28 -4.55 -17.68
N ALA A 43 -2.00 -4.78 -18.00
CA ALA A 43 -1.09 -5.50 -17.11
C ALA A 43 -0.89 -4.82 -15.75
N SER A 44 -1.22 -3.53 -15.64
CA SER A 44 -1.25 -2.81 -14.37
C SER A 44 -2.39 -3.23 -13.44
N GLY A 45 -3.40 -3.96 -13.93
CA GLY A 45 -4.64 -4.25 -13.19
C GLY A 45 -5.72 -3.18 -13.31
N ARG A 46 -5.58 -2.25 -14.27
CA ARG A 46 -6.66 -1.31 -14.64
C ARG A 46 -7.49 -1.87 -15.80
N LEU A 47 -8.73 -1.40 -15.88
CA LEU A 47 -9.55 -1.50 -17.07
C LEU A 47 -9.50 -0.18 -17.84
N ARG A 48 -9.49 -0.30 -19.17
CA ARG A 48 -9.87 0.76 -20.09
C ARG A 48 -11.20 0.35 -20.71
N VAL A 49 -12.25 1.08 -20.36
CA VAL A 49 -13.59 0.88 -20.91
C VAL A 49 -13.82 1.97 -21.94
N GLU A 50 -14.12 1.57 -23.17
CA GLU A 50 -14.42 2.47 -24.28
C GLU A 50 -15.83 2.21 -24.78
N LEU A 51 -16.68 3.24 -24.72
CA LEU A 51 -18.05 3.22 -25.20
C LEU A 51 -18.17 4.12 -26.44
N GLN A 52 -18.57 3.52 -27.55
CA GLN A 52 -18.86 4.18 -28.82
C GLN A 52 -20.37 4.19 -29.03
N ARG A 53 -20.94 5.33 -29.38
CA ARG A 53 -22.37 5.49 -29.67
C ARG A 53 -22.52 6.32 -30.93
N GLU A 54 -23.45 5.93 -31.79
CA GLU A 54 -23.74 6.64 -33.04
C GLU A 54 -24.17 8.08 -32.73
N GLY A 55 -23.52 9.05 -33.38
CA GLY A 55 -23.79 10.48 -33.16
C GLY A 55 -23.09 11.12 -31.95
N TYR A 56 -22.34 10.36 -31.15
CA TYR A 56 -21.65 10.86 -29.96
C TYR A 56 -20.13 10.67 -30.01
N ALA A 57 -19.40 11.45 -29.22
CA ALA A 57 -17.98 11.22 -28.99
C ALA A 57 -17.75 9.90 -28.23
N SER A 58 -16.60 9.26 -28.50
CA SER A 58 -16.20 8.05 -27.79
C SER A 58 -15.89 8.37 -26.33
N LEU A 59 -16.55 7.67 -25.40
CA LEU A 59 -16.28 7.81 -23.97
C LEU A 59 -15.22 6.79 -23.55
N VAL A 60 -14.16 7.27 -22.92
CA VAL A 60 -13.07 6.41 -22.43
C VAL A 60 -12.94 6.58 -20.93
N VAL A 61 -13.34 5.56 -20.19
CA VAL A 61 -13.16 5.50 -18.74
C VAL A 61 -11.90 4.70 -18.42
N ARG A 62 -11.03 5.29 -17.60
CA ARG A 62 -9.88 4.61 -17.00
C ARG A 62 -10.23 4.28 -15.57
N THR A 63 -10.14 3.02 -15.20
CA THR A 63 -10.48 2.60 -13.83
C THR A 63 -9.29 2.70 -12.90
N LEU A 64 -9.58 2.64 -11.60
CA LEU A 64 -8.66 2.28 -10.53
C LEU A 64 -8.06 0.88 -10.77
N HIS A 65 -7.04 0.56 -9.99
CA HIS A 65 -6.45 -0.77 -9.97
C HIS A 65 -7.41 -1.73 -9.27
N LEU A 66 -7.73 -2.81 -9.94
CA LEU A 66 -8.58 -3.86 -9.40
C LEU A 66 -7.71 -5.01 -8.90
N ARG A 67 -8.19 -5.69 -7.87
CA ARG A 67 -7.70 -7.02 -7.50
C ARG A 67 -8.87 -7.97 -7.39
N LEU A 68 -8.73 -9.10 -8.04
CA LEU A 68 -9.68 -10.20 -7.93
C LEU A 68 -9.16 -11.16 -6.85
N ARG A 69 -10.03 -11.55 -5.92
CA ARG A 69 -9.68 -12.50 -4.85
C ARG A 69 -9.34 -13.90 -5.38
N ALA A 70 -9.86 -14.25 -6.56
CA ALA A 70 -9.54 -15.47 -7.28
C ALA A 70 -9.77 -15.26 -8.79
N PRO A 71 -9.13 -16.07 -9.65
CA PRO A 71 -9.60 -16.28 -11.01
C PRO A 71 -11.10 -16.54 -11.02
N GLY A 72 -11.85 -15.84 -11.85
CA GLY A 72 -13.30 -15.91 -11.77
C GLY A 72 -14.02 -14.84 -12.57
N LEU A 73 -15.26 -14.62 -12.15
CA LEU A 73 -16.20 -13.78 -12.86
C LEU A 73 -16.11 -12.34 -12.35
N LEU A 74 -15.65 -11.44 -13.21
CA LEU A 74 -15.64 -10.00 -12.96
C LEU A 74 -16.94 -9.39 -13.49
N ARG A 75 -17.78 -8.91 -12.57
CA ARG A 75 -19.04 -8.23 -12.89
C ARG A 75 -18.82 -6.74 -12.98
N LEU A 76 -19.11 -6.17 -14.14
CA LEU A 76 -19.00 -4.74 -14.42
C LEU A 76 -20.35 -4.15 -14.78
N THR A 77 -20.57 -2.92 -14.37
CA THR A 77 -21.70 -2.08 -14.77
C THR A 77 -21.12 -0.84 -15.42
N VAL A 78 -21.54 -0.54 -16.65
CA VAL A 78 -21.13 0.67 -17.38
C VAL A 78 -22.38 1.51 -17.59
N ALA A 79 -22.47 2.62 -16.88
CA ALA A 79 -23.57 3.57 -17.00
C ALA A 79 -23.08 4.85 -17.67
N TRP A 80 -23.94 5.50 -18.45
CA TRP A 80 -23.60 6.76 -19.12
C TRP A 80 -24.81 7.69 -19.23
N ARG A 81 -24.53 8.99 -19.30
CA ARG A 81 -25.49 10.06 -19.60
C ARG A 81 -24.77 11.19 -20.32
N GLY A 82 -25.26 11.60 -21.49
CA GLY A 82 -24.61 12.60 -22.33
C GLY A 82 -23.18 12.18 -22.69
N ASP A 83 -22.20 13.01 -22.36
CA ASP A 83 -20.77 12.76 -22.60
C ASP A 83 -20.02 12.21 -21.37
N GLU A 84 -20.78 11.66 -20.41
CA GLU A 84 -20.25 11.18 -19.14
C GLU A 84 -20.53 9.68 -18.98
N ALA A 85 -19.57 8.95 -18.44
CA ALA A 85 -19.66 7.53 -18.17
C ALA A 85 -19.00 7.16 -16.85
N VAL A 86 -19.58 6.16 -16.19
CA VAL A 86 -19.10 5.57 -14.95
C VAL A 86 -19.00 4.06 -15.13
N VAL A 87 -17.92 3.49 -14.61
CA VAL A 87 -17.68 2.05 -14.56
C VAL A 87 -17.70 1.64 -13.10
N ALA A 88 -18.55 0.68 -12.77
CA ALA A 88 -18.61 0.06 -11.46
C ALA A 88 -18.28 -1.43 -11.54
N ALA A 89 -17.66 -1.96 -10.49
CA ALA A 89 -17.42 -3.39 -10.31
C ALA A 89 -17.86 -3.80 -8.90
N GLY A 90 -18.63 -4.89 -8.79
CA GLY A 90 -19.15 -5.33 -7.49
C GLY A 90 -19.90 -4.22 -6.73
N GLY A 91 -20.65 -3.37 -7.45
CA GLY A 91 -21.41 -2.27 -6.85
C GLY A 91 -20.60 -1.01 -6.49
N GLN A 92 -19.27 -1.01 -6.61
CA GLN A 92 -18.42 0.16 -6.35
C GLN A 92 -18.02 0.86 -7.64
N ILE A 93 -18.04 2.19 -7.65
CA ILE A 93 -17.52 3.00 -8.76
C ILE A 93 -15.99 2.86 -8.79
N ILE A 94 -15.49 2.28 -9.87
CA ILE A 94 -14.06 2.05 -10.08
C ILE A 94 -13.47 2.96 -11.14
N GLY A 95 -14.27 3.80 -11.81
CA GLY A 95 -13.75 4.79 -12.74
C GLY A 95 -14.87 5.65 -13.31
N THR A 96 -14.53 6.89 -13.63
CA THR A 96 -15.44 7.87 -14.23
C THR A 96 -14.74 8.57 -15.40
N SER A 97 -15.50 9.13 -16.34
CA SER A 97 -14.96 10.05 -17.35
C SER A 97 -15.06 11.52 -16.93
N SER A 98 -15.78 11.81 -15.83
CA SER A 98 -16.04 13.14 -15.24
C SER A 98 -16.51 13.01 -13.78
N ASP A 99 -16.95 14.10 -13.13
CA ASP A 99 -17.45 14.14 -11.73
C ASP A 99 -18.90 13.60 -11.55
N PHE A 100 -19.39 12.81 -12.50
CA PHE A 100 -20.74 12.23 -12.48
C PHE A 100 -20.88 11.13 -11.40
N ALA A 101 -21.94 11.21 -10.58
CA ALA A 101 -22.32 10.19 -9.58
C ALA A 101 -23.75 9.67 -9.84
N PRO A 102 -23.93 8.41 -10.27
CA PRO A 102 -25.27 7.85 -10.53
C PRO A 102 -26.04 7.54 -9.24
N GLU A 103 -27.33 7.86 -9.21
CA GLU A 103 -28.23 7.54 -8.10
C GLU A 103 -28.56 6.02 -8.05
N GLY A 104 -28.62 5.42 -6.85
CA GLY A 104 -29.18 4.08 -6.62
C GLY A 104 -28.23 2.88 -6.55
N PHE A 105 -26.91 3.08 -6.45
CA PHE A 105 -25.96 1.96 -6.29
C PHE A 105 -25.97 1.37 -4.87
N VAL A 106 -26.37 0.11 -4.74
CA VAL A 106 -26.32 -0.68 -3.50
C VAL A 106 -25.15 -1.66 -3.55
N SER A 107 -24.35 -1.69 -2.48
CA SER A 107 -23.11 -2.45 -2.31
C SER A 107 -23.34 -3.96 -2.12
N PRO A 108 -22.52 -4.82 -2.78
CA PRO A 108 -22.10 -6.07 -2.15
C PRO A 108 -20.58 -6.38 -2.24
N GLU A 109 -20.00 -6.60 -1.06
CA GLU A 109 -18.83 -7.39 -0.56
C GLU A 109 -17.66 -7.93 -1.44
N ILE A 110 -17.59 -7.82 -2.76
CA ILE A 110 -16.64 -8.66 -3.55
C ILE A 110 -15.40 -7.94 -4.08
N VAL A 111 -15.31 -6.61 -4.03
CA VAL A 111 -14.14 -5.87 -4.54
C VAL A 111 -13.43 -5.14 -3.39
N GLN A 112 -12.18 -5.54 -3.12
CA GLN A 112 -11.24 -4.77 -2.32
C GLN A 112 -10.35 -3.96 -3.27
N GLU A 113 -10.36 -2.64 -3.10
CA GLU A 113 -9.35 -1.77 -3.68
C GLU A 113 -7.98 -2.18 -3.14
N THR A 114 -7.01 -2.47 -4.01
CA THR A 114 -5.63 -2.72 -3.58
C THR A 114 -4.63 -2.06 -4.52
N ALA A 115 -3.48 -1.67 -3.97
CA ALA A 115 -2.35 -1.13 -4.72
C ALA A 115 -1.89 -2.11 -5.82
N ALA A 116 -1.47 -1.56 -6.97
CA ALA A 116 -1.04 -2.31 -8.15
C ALA A 116 0.24 -3.13 -7.91
N PRO A 117 0.50 -4.22 -8.69
CA PRO A 117 1.70 -5.08 -8.61
C PRO A 117 3.04 -4.33 -8.56
N VAL A 118 3.05 -3.13 -9.15
CA VAL A 118 4.02 -2.08 -8.89
C VAL A 118 3.23 -0.78 -9.02
N ASP A 119 2.88 -0.12 -7.92
CA ASP A 119 2.26 1.20 -8.00
C ASP A 119 3.31 2.25 -8.36
N HIS A 120 3.90 2.17 -9.55
CA HIS A 120 4.94 3.10 -10.00
C HIS A 120 4.48 4.56 -9.84
N ALA A 121 3.22 4.86 -10.13
CA ALA A 121 2.67 6.19 -9.95
C ALA A 121 2.52 6.57 -8.47
N GLY A 122 2.13 5.65 -7.59
CA GLY A 122 2.13 5.84 -6.14
C GLY A 122 3.53 6.02 -5.58
N ASN A 123 4.48 5.19 -5.98
CA ASN A 123 5.88 5.23 -5.57
C ASN A 123 6.54 6.56 -5.98
N GLU A 124 6.34 7.00 -7.23
CA GLU A 124 6.86 8.30 -7.69
C GLU A 124 6.20 9.49 -7.00
N ARG A 125 4.89 9.40 -6.71
CA ARG A 125 4.19 10.42 -5.91
C ARG A 125 4.73 10.47 -4.49
N ALA A 126 4.93 9.31 -3.84
CA ALA A 126 5.49 9.22 -2.50
C ALA A 126 6.91 9.79 -2.44
N ARG A 127 7.78 9.40 -3.38
CA ARG A 127 9.14 9.97 -3.51
C ARG A 127 9.12 11.49 -3.72
N THR A 128 8.24 11.99 -4.57
CA THR A 128 8.09 13.43 -4.81
C THR A 128 7.59 14.16 -3.57
N GLN A 129 6.59 13.62 -2.89
CA GLN A 129 6.09 14.17 -1.63
C GLN A 129 7.17 14.18 -0.54
N ARG A 130 7.96 13.12 -0.46
CA ARG A 130 9.06 12.99 0.51
C ARG A 130 10.11 14.08 0.30
N ARG A 131 10.51 14.34 -0.96
CA ARG A 131 11.40 15.45 -1.32
C ARG A 131 10.85 16.80 -0.88
N GLN A 132 9.59 17.09 -1.24
CA GLN A 132 8.93 18.35 -0.85
C GLN A 132 8.87 18.53 0.68
N ASN A 133 8.56 17.46 1.41
CA ASN A 133 8.53 17.50 2.87
C ASN A 133 9.91 17.76 3.47
N ALA A 134 10.97 17.15 2.91
CA ALA A 134 12.33 17.37 3.36
C ALA A 134 12.83 18.79 3.05
N GLU A 135 12.51 19.34 1.87
CA GLU A 135 12.82 20.72 1.52
C GLU A 135 12.18 21.71 2.51
N LEU A 136 10.88 21.52 2.81
CA LEU A 136 10.17 22.34 3.80
C LEU A 136 10.78 22.20 5.20
N LEU A 137 11.19 21.01 5.59
CA LEU A 137 11.84 20.76 6.87
C LEU A 137 13.19 21.45 6.97
N LEU A 138 14.06 21.30 5.96
CA LEU A 138 15.37 21.93 5.92
C LEU A 138 15.23 23.46 6.02
N GLN A 139 14.26 24.04 5.30
CA GLN A 139 13.95 25.46 5.38
C GLN A 139 13.49 25.88 6.78
N ARG A 140 12.63 25.08 7.43
CA ARG A 140 12.11 25.36 8.78
C ARG A 140 13.18 25.25 9.86
N LEU A 141 14.08 24.27 9.75
CA LEU A 141 15.12 24.02 10.73
C LEU A 141 16.36 24.90 10.52
N GLY A 142 16.48 25.57 9.36
CA GLY A 142 17.72 26.22 8.98
C GLY A 142 18.89 25.22 8.92
N ALA A 143 18.58 23.97 8.58
CA ALA A 143 19.53 22.86 8.63
C ALA A 143 20.62 23.05 7.55
N ASP A 144 21.86 22.80 7.96
CA ASP A 144 23.02 22.85 7.09
C ASP A 144 23.50 21.44 6.71
N GLU A 145 24.60 21.35 5.96
CA GLU A 145 25.19 20.06 5.59
C GLU A 145 25.66 19.24 6.80
N ALA A 146 26.01 19.88 7.92
CA ALA A 146 26.43 19.16 9.13
C ALA A 146 25.24 18.44 9.76
N GLN A 147 24.09 19.09 9.83
CA GLN A 147 22.85 18.47 10.31
C GLN A 147 22.44 17.28 9.44
N GLY A 148 22.56 17.40 8.12
CA GLY A 148 22.32 16.28 7.19
C GLY A 148 23.25 15.09 7.47
N ARG A 149 24.55 15.33 7.70
CA ARG A 149 25.51 14.27 8.05
C ARG A 149 25.15 13.59 9.38
N GLU A 150 24.70 14.34 10.37
CA GLU A 150 24.22 13.78 11.64
C GLU A 150 23.01 12.87 11.45
N TRP A 151 22.03 13.27 10.63
CA TRP A 151 20.87 12.44 10.33
C TRP A 151 21.26 11.14 9.63
N PHE A 152 22.19 11.18 8.68
CA PHE A 152 22.70 9.97 8.03
C PHE A 152 23.43 9.05 9.02
N ALA A 153 24.26 9.61 9.90
CA ALA A 153 24.96 8.85 10.93
C ALA A 153 23.98 8.19 11.92
N ALA A 154 22.96 8.94 12.37
CA ALA A 154 21.90 8.42 13.23
C ALA A 154 21.12 7.30 12.54
N THR A 155 20.72 7.50 11.28
CA THR A 155 19.98 6.50 10.48
C THR A 155 20.80 5.23 10.27
N ALA A 156 22.10 5.35 10.01
CA ALA A 156 23.00 4.20 9.86
C ALA A 156 23.15 3.43 11.19
N LEU A 157 23.32 4.14 12.30
CA LEU A 157 23.41 3.55 13.64
C LEU A 157 22.12 2.82 14.01
N SER A 158 20.97 3.48 13.86
CA SER A 158 19.64 2.90 14.07
C SER A 158 19.41 1.66 13.20
N GLY A 159 19.87 1.70 11.95
CA GLY A 159 19.86 0.55 11.04
C GLY A 159 20.63 -0.66 11.57
N GLN A 160 21.82 -0.43 12.14
CA GLN A 160 22.63 -1.48 12.76
C GLN A 160 21.98 -2.01 14.05
N VAL A 161 21.52 -1.13 14.93
CA VAL A 161 20.80 -1.49 16.16
C VAL A 161 19.59 -2.36 15.84
N LEU A 162 18.83 -2.02 14.80
CA LEU A 162 17.69 -2.79 14.35
C LEU A 162 18.09 -4.19 13.85
N ALA A 163 19.20 -4.31 13.11
CA ALA A 163 19.72 -5.61 12.67
C ALA A 163 20.11 -6.49 13.87
N ASP A 164 20.85 -5.93 14.82
CA ASP A 164 21.27 -6.66 16.02
C ASP A 164 20.04 -7.14 16.81
N LEU A 165 19.05 -6.27 17.02
CA LEU A 165 17.80 -6.62 17.72
C LEU A 165 17.03 -7.74 17.02
N VAL A 166 16.99 -7.75 15.68
CA VAL A 166 16.37 -8.84 14.91
C VAL A 166 17.07 -10.16 15.19
N GLU A 167 18.40 -10.19 15.19
CA GLU A 167 19.16 -11.41 15.51
C GLU A 167 18.86 -11.89 16.93
N MET A 168 18.91 -11.00 17.92
CA MET A 168 18.61 -11.35 19.32
C MET A 168 17.20 -11.93 19.47
N VAL A 169 16.19 -11.33 18.81
CA VAL A 169 14.81 -11.80 18.87
C VAL A 169 14.65 -13.16 18.18
N ARG A 170 15.31 -13.39 17.04
CA ARG A 170 15.30 -14.68 16.33
C ARG A 170 15.94 -15.81 17.13
N GLU A 171 16.94 -15.49 17.95
CA GLU A 171 17.54 -16.44 18.91
C GLU A 171 16.64 -16.74 20.12
N GLY A 172 15.44 -16.18 20.17
CA GLY A 172 14.48 -16.38 21.27
C GLY A 172 14.63 -15.40 22.43
N ARG A 173 15.50 -14.37 22.32
CA ARG A 173 15.67 -13.34 23.35
C ARG A 173 14.57 -12.28 23.25
N ARG A 174 13.32 -12.68 23.53
CA ARG A 174 12.10 -11.88 23.33
C ARG A 174 11.99 -10.61 24.18
N HIS A 175 12.78 -10.46 25.24
CA HIS A 175 12.84 -9.23 26.03
C HIS A 175 13.40 -8.03 25.24
N HIS A 176 14.00 -8.25 24.07
CA HIS A 176 14.43 -7.19 23.15
C HIS A 176 13.31 -6.66 22.23
N LEU A 177 12.11 -7.28 22.21
CA LEU A 177 10.99 -6.83 21.38
C LEU A 177 10.58 -5.36 21.59
N PRO A 178 10.52 -4.83 22.83
CA PRO A 178 10.22 -3.41 23.03
C PRO A 178 11.25 -2.49 22.37
N GLY A 179 12.54 -2.85 22.40
CA GLY A 179 13.61 -2.11 21.73
C GLY A 179 13.42 -2.12 20.21
N LEU A 180 13.13 -3.29 19.64
CA LEU A 180 12.89 -3.45 18.20
C LEU A 180 11.70 -2.60 17.71
N ALA A 181 10.58 -2.63 18.44
CA ALA A 181 9.40 -1.83 18.07
C ALA A 181 9.62 -0.32 18.26
N ALA A 182 10.35 0.08 19.29
CA ALA A 182 10.72 1.48 19.52
C ALA A 182 11.62 2.00 18.40
N GLU A 183 12.63 1.22 17.99
CA GLU A 183 13.55 1.61 16.93
C GLU A 183 12.84 1.73 15.57
N LEU A 184 11.95 0.79 15.25
CA LEU A 184 11.11 0.90 14.05
C LEU A 184 10.23 2.15 14.08
N SER A 185 9.59 2.44 15.22
CA SER A 185 8.74 3.62 15.35
C SER A 185 9.53 4.92 15.23
N HIS A 186 10.75 4.95 15.78
CA HIS A 186 11.66 6.08 15.66
C HIS A 186 12.08 6.32 14.21
N LEU A 187 12.46 5.26 13.49
CA LEU A 187 12.87 5.36 12.09
C LEU A 187 11.73 5.78 11.16
N LEU A 188 10.48 5.36 11.43
CA LEU A 188 9.42 5.36 10.42
C LEU A 188 8.19 6.23 10.69
N ALA A 189 7.83 6.48 11.96
CA ALA A 189 6.48 6.96 12.30
C ALA A 189 6.45 8.16 13.25
N ARG A 190 7.38 8.26 14.21
CA ARG A 190 7.28 9.26 15.28
C ARG A 190 8.01 10.55 14.94
N GLY A 191 7.24 11.59 14.64
CA GLY A 191 7.64 13.01 14.59
C GLY A 191 8.62 13.35 13.48
N GLU A 192 9.77 12.70 13.52
CA GLU A 192 10.92 12.86 12.65
C GLU A 192 11.29 11.50 12.04
N PRO A 193 10.57 11.04 11.00
CA PRO A 193 10.84 9.75 10.37
C PRO A 193 12.18 9.80 9.64
N LEU A 194 13.26 9.50 10.37
CA LEU A 194 14.65 9.74 9.97
C LEU A 194 15.00 9.04 8.65
N LEU A 195 14.48 7.83 8.43
CA LEU A 195 14.76 7.09 7.20
C LEU A 195 14.20 7.82 5.97
N GLN A 196 12.95 8.28 6.06
CA GLN A 196 12.31 9.06 5.00
C GLN A 196 13.04 10.37 4.76
N TRP A 197 13.45 11.07 5.81
CA TRP A 197 14.19 12.32 5.65
C TRP A 197 15.53 12.11 4.96
N CYS A 198 16.32 11.16 5.44
CA CYS A 198 17.61 10.82 4.82
C CYS A 198 17.43 10.38 3.37
N ALA A 199 16.43 9.53 3.08
CA ALA A 199 16.15 9.10 1.72
C ALA A 199 15.77 10.27 0.80
N ALA A 200 15.06 11.28 1.30
CA ALA A 200 14.71 12.46 0.53
C ALA A 200 15.95 13.27 0.11
N LEU A 201 16.92 13.44 1.02
CA LEU A 201 18.12 14.23 0.80
C LEU A 201 19.02 13.67 -0.31
N VAL A 202 19.05 12.35 -0.47
CA VAL A 202 19.80 11.65 -1.54
C VAL A 202 18.90 11.17 -2.68
N ASP A 203 17.62 11.55 -2.66
CA ASP A 203 16.60 11.08 -3.61
C ASP A 203 16.58 9.55 -3.78
N ALA A 204 16.78 8.82 -2.69
CA ALA A 204 16.82 7.36 -2.65
C ALA A 204 15.39 6.76 -2.62
N PRO A 205 15.15 5.70 -3.40
CA PRO A 205 13.88 4.98 -3.34
C PRO A 205 13.81 4.11 -2.07
N LEU A 206 12.64 4.08 -1.42
CA LEU A 206 12.39 3.24 -0.24
C LEU A 206 11.48 2.07 -0.61
N ILE A 207 11.95 1.20 -1.50
CA ILE A 207 11.12 0.10 -2.01
C ILE A 207 11.21 -1.11 -1.09
N ILE A 208 10.06 -1.63 -0.72
CA ILE A 208 9.88 -2.93 -0.06
C ILE A 208 9.09 -3.86 -0.99
N TYR A 209 9.14 -5.16 -0.70
CA TYR A 209 8.40 -6.17 -1.45
C TYR A 209 7.34 -6.83 -0.59
N ALA A 210 6.08 -6.74 -1.01
CA ALA A 210 4.93 -7.33 -0.32
C ALA A 210 4.41 -8.57 -1.08
N PRO A 211 3.60 -9.44 -0.45
CA PRO A 211 2.93 -10.52 -1.12
C PRO A 211 1.82 -10.01 -2.07
N THR A 212 1.68 -10.65 -3.22
CA THR A 212 0.57 -10.39 -4.16
C THR A 212 -0.77 -10.89 -3.62
N ALA A 213 -0.71 -11.90 -2.76
CA ALA A 213 -1.83 -12.42 -2.01
C ALA A 213 -1.44 -12.64 -0.53
N PRO A 214 -1.49 -11.60 0.32
CA PRO A 214 -1.37 -11.81 1.76
C PRO A 214 -2.41 -12.85 2.20
N PRO A 215 -2.05 -13.79 3.09
CA PRO A 215 -3.00 -14.76 3.62
C PRO A 215 -4.17 -14.02 4.26
N ALA A 216 -5.38 -14.52 4.03
CA ALA A 216 -6.56 -13.98 4.68
C ALA A 216 -6.38 -14.16 6.19
N PRO A 217 -6.37 -13.07 6.99
CA PRO A 217 -6.22 -13.21 8.42
C PRO A 217 -7.45 -13.95 8.97
N ASP A 218 -7.22 -14.86 9.90
CA ASP A 218 -8.27 -15.59 10.61
C ASP A 218 -9.04 -14.72 11.63
N GLY A 219 -8.80 -13.40 11.60
CA GLY A 219 -9.39 -12.40 12.50
C GLY A 219 -8.68 -12.26 13.84
N THR A 220 -7.70 -13.12 14.16
CA THR A 220 -6.90 -12.97 15.38
C THR A 220 -5.93 -11.79 15.27
N VAL A 221 -5.61 -11.16 16.40
CA VAL A 221 -4.64 -10.04 16.44
C VAL A 221 -3.29 -10.46 15.87
N GLY A 222 -2.83 -11.68 16.17
CA GLY A 222 -1.60 -12.22 15.62
C GLY A 222 -1.63 -12.32 14.09
N ALA A 223 -2.70 -12.87 13.50
CA ALA A 223 -2.81 -12.95 12.05
C ALA A 223 -2.92 -11.57 11.38
N LEU A 224 -3.61 -10.61 12.01
CA LEU A 224 -3.71 -9.23 11.52
C LEU A 224 -2.34 -8.53 11.51
N ILE A 225 -1.58 -8.63 12.62
CA ILE A 225 -0.21 -8.09 12.70
C ILE A 225 0.69 -8.80 11.70
N ALA A 226 0.69 -10.14 11.67
CA ALA A 226 1.52 -10.91 10.75
C ALA A 226 1.28 -10.52 9.29
N SER A 227 0.02 -10.31 8.89
CA SER A 227 -0.35 -9.89 7.54
C SER A 227 0.10 -8.45 7.25
N ALA A 228 -0.05 -7.53 8.20
CA ALA A 228 0.35 -6.12 8.05
C ALA A 228 1.87 -5.93 7.86
N PHE A 229 2.69 -6.81 8.46
CA PHE A 229 4.14 -6.72 8.41
C PHE A 229 4.81 -7.80 7.53
N ASP A 230 4.04 -8.54 6.73
CA ASP A 230 4.56 -9.55 5.80
C ASP A 230 5.20 -8.89 4.57
N ILE A 231 6.45 -8.46 4.70
CA ILE A 231 7.22 -7.83 3.62
C ILE A 231 8.68 -8.32 3.60
N ALA A 232 9.41 -7.99 2.54
CA ALA A 232 10.82 -8.30 2.35
C ALA A 232 11.61 -7.11 1.79
N SER A 233 12.93 -7.09 2.01
CA SER A 233 13.87 -6.14 1.39
C SER A 233 14.14 -6.45 -0.08
N GLU A 234 14.01 -7.71 -0.47
CA GLU A 234 14.35 -8.19 -1.81
C GLU A 234 13.17 -8.92 -2.44
N ARG A 235 13.11 -8.86 -3.77
CA ARG A 235 12.08 -9.55 -4.52
C ARG A 235 12.28 -11.05 -4.39
N GLY A 236 11.22 -11.76 -3.99
CA GLY A 236 11.21 -13.21 -3.85
C GLY A 236 9.97 -13.84 -4.44
N GLY A 237 9.91 -15.18 -4.43
CA GLY A 237 8.75 -15.92 -4.97
C GLY A 237 7.42 -15.66 -4.25
N ARG A 238 7.47 -15.24 -2.97
CA ARG A 238 6.28 -14.82 -2.21
C ARG A 238 6.07 -13.31 -2.27
N HIS A 239 7.14 -12.52 -2.24
CA HIS A 239 7.14 -11.07 -2.16
C HIS A 239 7.50 -10.46 -3.51
N GLU A 240 6.51 -10.37 -4.40
CA GLU A 240 6.70 -9.87 -5.76
C GLU A 240 6.30 -8.40 -5.95
N LEU A 241 5.51 -7.86 -5.01
CA LEU A 241 4.88 -6.54 -5.09
C LEU A 241 5.85 -5.44 -4.64
N ALA A 242 6.43 -4.69 -5.58
CA ALA A 242 7.28 -3.55 -5.24
C ALA A 242 6.44 -2.33 -4.86
N VAL A 243 6.54 -1.88 -3.61
CA VAL A 243 5.80 -0.73 -3.07
C VAL A 243 6.75 0.18 -2.32
N ASP A 244 6.55 1.49 -2.47
CA ASP A 244 7.28 2.47 -1.66
C ASP A 244 6.80 2.40 -0.20
N LEU A 245 7.75 2.46 0.73
CA LEU A 245 7.52 2.32 2.16
C LEU A 245 6.50 3.34 2.68
N ASP A 246 6.47 4.57 2.16
CA ASP A 246 5.50 5.58 2.62
C ASP A 246 4.07 5.24 2.18
N VAL A 247 3.93 4.64 0.99
CA VAL A 247 2.63 4.15 0.50
C VAL A 247 2.16 2.99 1.37
N TRP A 248 3.07 2.07 1.69
CA TRP A 248 2.77 0.92 2.54
C TRP A 248 2.35 1.33 3.95
N LEU A 249 3.12 2.21 4.60
CA LEU A 249 2.83 2.68 5.96
C LEU A 249 1.45 3.32 6.11
N ARG A 250 0.97 3.99 5.04
CA ARG A 250 -0.37 4.60 4.99
C ARG A 250 -1.48 3.61 4.63
N HIS A 251 -1.16 2.40 4.23
CA HIS A 251 -2.16 1.42 3.86
C HIS A 251 -3.00 1.04 5.08
N GLU A 252 -4.32 1.08 4.93
CA GLU A 252 -5.25 0.72 5.99
C GLU A 252 -5.47 -0.79 6.03
N GLN A 253 -5.30 -1.36 7.21
CA GLN A 253 -5.53 -2.77 7.50
C GLN A 253 -6.79 -2.95 8.32
N PRO A 254 -7.58 -4.01 8.09
CA PRO A 254 -8.63 -4.41 9.00
C PRO A 254 -8.07 -4.60 10.42
N TRP A 255 -8.84 -4.18 11.41
CA TRP A 255 -8.47 -4.27 12.81
C TRP A 255 -9.64 -4.70 13.69
N GLN A 256 -9.37 -4.96 14.97
CA GLN A 256 -10.36 -5.49 15.91
C GLN A 256 -11.60 -4.59 16.00
N GLY A 257 -12.80 -5.18 15.97
CA GLY A 257 -14.05 -4.42 16.09
C GLY A 257 -14.49 -3.73 14.79
N GLY A 258 -14.02 -4.19 13.63
CA GLY A 258 -14.46 -3.71 12.32
C GLY A 258 -13.90 -2.35 11.91
N ARG A 259 -13.00 -1.78 12.71
CA ARG A 259 -12.23 -0.57 12.38
C ARG A 259 -11.10 -0.91 11.42
N THR A 260 -10.63 0.09 10.69
CA THR A 260 -9.39 0.03 9.92
C THR A 260 -8.34 0.92 10.59
N VAL A 261 -7.08 0.51 10.51
CA VAL A 261 -5.94 1.28 11.03
C VAL A 261 -4.81 1.28 10.01
N SER A 262 -4.09 2.40 9.86
CA SER A 262 -2.90 2.41 9.03
C SER A 262 -1.80 1.53 9.62
N ILE A 263 -0.90 1.01 8.78
CA ILE A 263 0.27 0.25 9.25
C ILE A 263 1.17 1.09 10.16
N GLU A 264 1.30 2.38 9.87
CA GLU A 264 1.99 3.35 10.73
C GLU A 264 1.36 3.45 12.13
N THR A 265 0.03 3.61 12.19
CA THR A 265 -0.71 3.65 13.47
C THR A 265 -0.56 2.33 14.23
N LEU A 266 -0.62 1.20 13.52
CA LEU A 266 -0.41 -0.12 14.13
C LEU A 266 1.00 -0.28 14.69
N LEU A 267 2.04 0.19 13.97
CA LEU A 267 3.41 0.15 14.43
C LEU A 267 3.60 0.95 15.73
N VAL A 268 3.05 2.16 15.78
CA VAL A 268 3.06 2.99 17.00
C VAL A 268 2.29 2.30 18.13
N GLY A 269 1.12 1.73 17.84
CA GLY A 269 0.34 0.94 18.79
C GLY A 269 1.12 -0.25 19.36
N ILE A 270 1.86 -0.98 18.53
CA ILE A 270 2.74 -2.08 18.98
C ILE A 270 3.86 -1.56 19.89
N SER A 271 4.53 -0.48 19.50
CA SER A 271 5.60 0.11 20.31
C SER A 271 5.10 0.55 21.68
N GLU A 272 3.94 1.20 21.72
CA GLU A 272 3.31 1.63 22.98
C GLU A 272 2.82 0.45 23.81
N ALA A 273 2.18 -0.54 23.17
CA ALA A 273 1.73 -1.75 23.83
C ALA A 273 2.90 -2.50 24.46
N LEU A 274 4.09 -2.49 23.87
CA LEU A 274 5.29 -3.15 24.41
C LEU A 274 6.08 -2.31 25.41
N ALA A 275 5.88 -1.01 25.47
CA ALA A 275 6.58 -0.12 26.39
C ALA A 275 6.31 -0.49 27.86
N LEU A 276 7.19 -0.05 28.77
CA LEU A 276 6.95 -0.24 30.20
C LEU A 276 5.64 0.45 30.61
N PRO A 277 4.78 -0.22 31.40
CA PRO A 277 3.56 0.39 31.91
C PRO A 277 3.87 1.71 32.63
N ARG A 278 3.13 2.77 32.32
CA ARG A 278 3.23 4.04 33.02
C ARG A 278 2.06 4.18 33.99
N ALA A 279 2.29 4.83 35.12
CA ALA A 279 1.28 4.99 36.17
C ALA A 279 0.00 5.72 35.70
N ASP A 280 0.13 6.55 34.66
CA ASP A 280 -0.94 7.35 34.05
C ASP A 280 -1.66 6.65 32.89
N ARG A 281 -1.17 5.50 32.43
CA ARG A 281 -1.78 4.74 31.32
C ARG A 281 -1.86 3.24 31.66
N PRO A 282 -3.00 2.76 32.19
CA PRO A 282 -3.19 1.34 32.39
C PRO A 282 -3.22 0.60 31.04
N LEU A 283 -2.83 -0.67 31.04
CA LEU A 283 -2.86 -1.53 29.85
C LEU A 283 -4.30 -1.74 29.38
N SER A 284 -4.60 -1.31 28.16
CA SER A 284 -5.87 -1.57 27.52
C SER A 284 -6.05 -3.05 27.16
N ASP A 285 -7.27 -3.47 26.82
CA ASP A 285 -7.51 -4.82 26.27
C ASP A 285 -6.74 -5.04 24.97
N GLU A 286 -6.61 -3.99 24.15
CA GLU A 286 -5.85 -4.01 22.91
C GLU A 286 -4.35 -4.21 23.15
N ASP A 287 -3.76 -3.49 24.11
CA ASP A 287 -2.35 -3.66 24.49
C ASP A 287 -2.07 -5.10 24.96
N ARG A 288 -3.00 -5.66 25.74
CA ARG A 288 -2.91 -7.06 26.21
C ARG A 288 -2.98 -8.05 25.04
N ALA A 289 -3.88 -7.81 24.07
CA ALA A 289 -4.01 -8.67 22.91
C ALA A 289 -2.77 -8.62 21.99
N ILE A 290 -2.19 -7.43 21.79
CA ILE A 290 -0.92 -7.26 21.05
C ILE A 290 0.23 -8.00 21.74
N ARG A 291 0.38 -7.84 23.07
CA ARG A 291 1.41 -8.54 23.85
C ARG A 291 1.26 -10.06 23.78
N ALA A 292 0.04 -10.56 23.89
CA ALA A 292 -0.26 -11.99 23.76
C ALA A 292 0.11 -12.49 22.36
N ALA A 293 -0.32 -11.79 21.30
CA ALA A 293 0.00 -12.13 19.91
C ALA A 293 1.50 -12.25 19.66
N LEU A 294 2.30 -11.27 20.12
CA LEU A 294 3.76 -11.29 19.96
C LEU A 294 4.47 -12.34 20.82
N SER A 295 3.84 -12.80 21.90
CA SER A 295 4.40 -13.82 22.80
C SER A 295 4.02 -15.25 22.37
N GLU A 296 2.87 -15.43 21.73
CA GLU A 296 2.31 -16.76 21.47
C GLU A 296 2.45 -17.18 20.01
N SER A 297 2.50 -16.23 19.07
CA SER A 297 2.51 -16.51 17.63
C SER A 297 3.90 -16.35 17.02
N GLY A 298 4.50 -17.48 16.60
CA GLY A 298 5.76 -17.49 15.86
C GLY A 298 5.69 -16.71 14.55
N SER A 299 4.59 -16.80 13.81
CA SER A 299 4.42 -16.08 12.54
C SER A 299 4.32 -14.57 12.72
N THR A 300 3.71 -14.10 13.82
CA THR A 300 3.67 -12.66 14.15
C THR A 300 5.07 -12.13 14.40
N LEU A 301 5.87 -12.89 15.15
CA LEU A 301 7.27 -12.56 15.44
C LEU A 301 8.12 -12.55 14.17
N GLU A 302 7.97 -13.56 13.31
CA GLU A 302 8.68 -13.67 12.04
C GLU A 302 8.36 -12.51 11.10
N ALA A 303 7.09 -12.12 10.98
CA ALA A 303 6.68 -10.99 10.15
C ALA A 303 7.29 -9.68 10.66
N LEU A 304 7.24 -9.41 11.97
CA LEU A 304 7.82 -8.19 12.54
C LEU A 304 9.35 -8.15 12.37
N CYS A 305 10.03 -9.29 12.56
CA CYS A 305 11.47 -9.40 12.30
C CYS A 305 11.80 -9.27 10.80
N GLY A 306 10.94 -9.76 9.92
CA GLY A 306 11.04 -9.59 8.46
C GLY A 306 10.95 -8.12 8.07
N PHE A 307 9.93 -7.42 8.57
CA PHE A 307 9.77 -5.97 8.42
C PHE A 307 10.99 -5.20 8.93
N ALA A 308 11.48 -5.53 10.14
CA ALA A 308 12.68 -4.92 10.70
C ALA A 308 13.95 -5.18 9.88
N SER A 309 14.11 -6.39 9.35
CA SER A 309 15.21 -6.71 8.44
C SER A 309 15.13 -5.88 7.17
N ALA A 310 13.93 -5.70 6.61
CA ALA A 310 13.72 -4.91 5.41
C ALA A 310 14.07 -3.43 5.62
N VAL A 311 13.62 -2.86 6.73
CA VAL A 311 13.92 -1.47 7.13
C VAL A 311 15.42 -1.27 7.37
N SER A 312 16.09 -2.21 8.03
CA SER A 312 17.55 -2.18 8.21
C SER A 312 18.31 -2.27 6.86
N GLY A 313 17.78 -3.01 5.88
CA GLY A 313 18.31 -3.01 4.52
C GLY A 313 18.20 -1.63 3.86
N LEU A 314 17.06 -0.96 4.01
CA LEU A 314 16.82 0.37 3.47
C LEU A 314 17.72 1.44 4.11
N THR A 315 17.91 1.43 5.44
CA THR A 315 18.81 2.39 6.11
C THR A 315 20.23 2.26 5.59
N ARG A 316 20.72 1.03 5.36
CA ARG A 316 22.04 0.77 4.77
C ARG A 316 22.16 1.30 3.34
N ALA A 317 21.12 1.09 2.52
CA ALA A 317 21.08 1.58 1.16
C ALA A 317 21.11 3.11 1.10
N VAL A 318 20.33 3.78 1.96
CA VAL A 318 20.31 5.24 2.09
C VAL A 318 21.66 5.78 2.58
N ALA A 319 22.26 5.17 3.61
CA ALA A 319 23.57 5.58 4.12
C ALA A 319 24.68 5.43 3.07
N THR A 320 24.61 4.37 2.25
CA THR A 320 25.56 4.15 1.14
C THR A 320 25.39 5.21 0.05
N ALA A 321 24.16 5.57 -0.30
CA ALA A 321 23.86 6.63 -1.27
C ALA A 321 24.33 8.02 -0.81
N ALA A 322 24.39 8.25 0.50
CA ALA A 322 24.88 9.51 1.10
C ALA A 322 26.41 9.64 1.10
N THR A 323 27.16 8.55 0.91
CA THR A 323 28.62 8.61 0.88
C THR A 323 29.05 9.27 -0.43
N PRO A 324 29.78 10.41 -0.40
CA PRO A 324 30.21 11.07 -1.63
C PRO A 324 31.05 10.08 -2.44
N THR A 325 30.60 9.81 -3.66
CA THR A 325 31.40 9.04 -4.62
C THR A 325 32.66 9.85 -4.84
N GLN A 326 33.78 9.42 -4.25
CA GLN A 326 35.09 9.99 -4.57
C GLN A 326 35.26 9.82 -6.08
N LYS A 327 35.04 10.89 -6.84
CA LYS A 327 35.35 10.93 -8.26
C LYS A 327 36.87 10.79 -8.37
N SER A 328 37.32 9.57 -8.66
CA SER A 328 38.67 9.27 -9.15
C SER A 328 38.88 9.87 -10.52
#